data_AF-A0A9R0TCD7-F1
#
_entry.id   AF-A0A9R0TCD7-F1
#
_cell.length_a   1.000
_cell.length_b   1.000
_cell.length_c   1.000
_cell.angle_alpha   90.00
_cell.angle_beta   90.00
_cell.angle_gamma   90.00
#
_symmetry.space_group_name_H-M   'P 1'
#
loop_
_entity.id
_entity.type
_entity.pdbx_description
1 polymer ?
#
loop_
_entity_poly.entity_id
_entity_poly.type
_entity_poly.pdbx_seq_one_letter_code
_entity_poly.pdbx_strand_id
1 'polypeptide(L)'
;MAGWGDPHAAAMQDQGQGHPHPPPSSQDSTFLRWIIGGGDDDDDDDGSGPAMDGADPPDLDLDRITMLPRHPPLMGGAGHGLPFTLAGEDAKQQFRPSPGAALHQQQHHLPHAFHGGAFPSFDAPAPAKRHPMAGAAPPKLAPFAGHGAAAALKPKAEAPADDGAAAAAVDQLTEAARLVEAGDAYGAREILARLNHRLPAAPAAGTPLLRSAFYFKEALSVALDTTGAHASSAAVASTPVDVLLKLGAYKAFSELSPVLQFAHFTCVQAVLDELGGAGCIHVLDFDIGVGEQWASLMQELAQRRPGAALKVTALVLPSTHHPLELQLIHENLANFAAELGVPFQFVVFNLDSVDPTELLAIAGGDAIAVHLPVGSVHAAAVPSVLHLVRRLGAKLVISVDRSGDRGELPFAAHLLQAFQSCAFLLESLDAVGTEPDVASKIERFLIQPKIESCVIRRHQAAAAGDKLLPWRTMFTSAGFVPVHISNFAEAQADSLLKKVPVRGFRVEKRAGSLVLHWQRAELVSVSAWRC
;
A
#
# COMPACT_ATOMS: atom_id res chain seq x y z
N MET A 1 -29.53 78.71 5.44
CA MET A 1 -29.94 77.41 5.99
C MET A 1 -29.44 76.36 5.04
N ALA A 2 -28.53 75.48 5.49
CA ALA A 2 -28.08 74.18 4.93
C ALA A 2 -27.94 74.02 3.40
N GLY A 3 -26.90 73.42 2.85
CA GLY A 3 -25.84 72.58 3.37
C GLY A 3 -24.98 72.17 2.18
N TRP A 4 -23.67 72.10 2.42
CA TRP A 4 -22.61 71.83 1.46
C TRP A 4 -22.73 70.41 0.87
N GLY A 5 -22.24 70.07 -0.31
CA GLY A 5 -21.42 70.77 -1.29
C GLY A 5 -21.11 69.79 -2.43
N ASP A 6 -21.09 70.33 -3.64
CA ASP A 6 -20.44 69.82 -4.86
C ASP A 6 -18.90 69.70 -4.65
N PRO A 7 -18.04 69.33 -5.63
CA PRO A 7 -18.20 68.57 -6.87
C PRO A 7 -16.99 67.63 -7.23
N HIS A 8 -17.14 66.94 -8.37
CA HIS A 8 -16.14 66.63 -9.41
C HIS A 8 -14.99 65.60 -9.19
N ALA A 9 -15.06 64.54 -10.02
CA ALA A 9 -14.09 64.13 -11.04
C ALA A 9 -13.34 62.77 -10.89
N ALA A 10 -13.55 61.96 -11.95
CA ALA A 10 -12.59 61.11 -12.66
C ALA A 10 -12.36 59.63 -12.26
N ALA A 11 -12.23 58.82 -13.33
CA ALA A 11 -11.60 57.49 -13.47
C ALA A 11 -12.38 56.29 -12.88
N MET A 12 -13.00 55.45 -13.74
CA MET A 12 -12.45 54.31 -14.49
C MET A 12 -12.53 52.98 -13.73
N GLN A 13 -13.12 52.01 -14.45
CA GLN A 13 -12.84 50.58 -14.47
C GLN A 13 -13.46 49.63 -13.42
N ASP A 14 -14.38 48.84 -13.98
CA ASP A 14 -14.34 47.37 -14.04
C ASP A 14 -14.89 46.59 -12.84
N GLN A 15 -16.17 46.22 -12.94
CA GLN A 15 -16.78 45.15 -12.14
C GLN A 15 -16.88 43.89 -13.02
N GLY A 16 -15.84 43.06 -12.94
CA GLY A 16 -15.83 41.69 -13.45
C GLY A 16 -16.57 40.75 -12.50
N GLN A 17 -17.49 39.98 -13.06
CA GLN A 17 -18.32 38.97 -12.42
C GLN A 17 -17.48 37.85 -11.79
N GLY A 18 -17.74 37.53 -10.52
CA GLY A 18 -17.13 36.41 -9.82
C GLY A 18 -17.69 35.07 -10.31
N HIS A 19 -16.86 34.30 -11.02
CA HIS A 19 -17.07 32.88 -11.27
C HIS A 19 -16.66 32.04 -10.04
N PRO A 20 -17.37 30.93 -9.73
CA PRO A 20 -16.93 30.02 -8.68
C PRO A 20 -15.66 29.28 -9.12
N HIS A 21 -14.66 29.25 -8.24
CA HIS A 21 -13.43 28.50 -8.43
C HIS A 21 -13.74 27.01 -8.71
N PRO A 22 -13.11 26.40 -9.73
CA PRO A 22 -13.17 24.95 -9.89
C PRO A 22 -12.40 24.26 -8.74
N PRO A 23 -12.79 23.03 -8.35
CA PRO A 23 -11.99 22.24 -7.42
C PRO A 23 -10.61 21.97 -8.02
N PRO A 24 -9.56 21.74 -7.20
CA PRO A 24 -8.21 21.49 -7.70
C PRO A 24 -8.24 20.35 -8.72
N SER A 25 -7.69 20.62 -9.90
CA SER A 25 -7.39 19.62 -10.92
C SER A 25 -6.57 18.50 -10.28
N SER A 26 -6.82 17.24 -10.64
CA SER A 26 -5.78 16.23 -10.38
C SER A 26 -4.59 16.67 -11.21
N GLN A 27 -3.55 17.08 -10.51
CA GLN A 27 -2.22 17.16 -11.07
C GLN A 27 -1.93 15.77 -11.64
N ASP A 28 -1.54 15.73 -12.91
CA ASP A 28 -0.72 14.61 -13.39
C ASP A 28 0.40 14.43 -12.39
N SER A 29 0.58 13.19 -11.92
CA SER A 29 1.41 12.85 -10.77
C SER A 29 2.81 13.46 -10.89
N THR A 30 2.99 14.64 -10.28
CA THR A 30 4.24 15.41 -10.26
C THR A 30 5.35 14.56 -9.66
N PHE A 31 5.02 13.74 -8.66
CA PHE A 31 5.97 12.82 -8.03
C PHE A 31 6.45 11.73 -9.01
N LEU A 32 5.56 10.96 -9.66
CA LEU A 32 6.00 9.95 -10.65
C LEU A 32 6.68 10.58 -11.88
N ARG A 33 6.26 11.78 -12.31
CA ARG A 33 6.97 12.56 -13.33
C ARG A 33 8.38 12.91 -12.86
N TRP A 34 8.53 13.27 -11.59
CA TRP A 34 9.79 13.62 -10.96
C TRP A 34 10.69 12.38 -10.80
N ILE A 35 10.14 11.19 -10.49
CA ILE A 35 10.90 9.92 -10.41
C ILE A 35 11.40 9.45 -11.77
N ILE A 36 10.54 9.49 -12.80
CA ILE A 36 10.78 8.77 -14.07
C ILE A 36 11.24 9.72 -15.18
N GLY A 37 11.22 11.03 -14.96
CA GLY A 37 11.55 12.04 -15.97
C GLY A 37 10.44 12.11 -17.02
N GLY A 38 9.54 13.10 -16.90
CA GLY A 38 8.67 13.47 -18.02
C GLY A 38 9.43 14.40 -18.95
N GLY A 39 9.77 13.93 -20.15
CA GLY A 39 10.18 14.81 -21.23
C GLY A 39 9.01 15.69 -21.63
N ASP A 40 9.19 17.00 -21.54
CA ASP A 40 8.37 17.93 -22.31
C ASP A 40 8.89 17.84 -23.75
N ASP A 41 8.22 17.05 -24.60
CA ASP A 41 8.33 17.22 -26.04
C ASP A 41 7.51 18.47 -26.39
N ASP A 42 8.09 19.63 -26.14
CA ASP A 42 7.65 20.87 -26.77
C ASP A 42 8.17 20.83 -28.22
N ASP A 43 7.29 20.36 -29.11
CA ASP A 43 7.42 20.50 -30.56
C ASP A 43 7.36 21.98 -30.95
N ASP A 44 8.50 22.68 -30.90
CA ASP A 44 8.72 23.90 -31.68
C ASP A 44 9.26 23.50 -33.06
N ASP A 45 8.32 23.40 -34.01
CA ASP A 45 8.55 23.36 -35.45
C ASP A 45 9.17 24.68 -35.91
N ASP A 46 10.43 24.66 -36.34
CA ASP A 46 10.92 25.61 -37.33
C ASP A 46 12.02 24.98 -38.19
N GLY A 47 11.71 24.80 -39.48
CA GLY A 47 12.52 24.06 -40.43
C GLY A 47 13.71 24.83 -41.01
N SER A 48 14.71 24.05 -41.49
CA SER A 48 15.42 24.18 -42.78
C SER A 48 16.77 23.42 -42.72
N GLY A 49 17.00 22.46 -43.64
CA GLY A 49 18.11 21.50 -43.67
C GLY A 49 19.52 22.04 -44.02
N PRO A 50 20.50 21.25 -44.53
CA PRO A 50 20.38 19.94 -45.19
C PRO A 50 21.41 18.83 -44.74
N ALA A 51 21.29 17.68 -45.41
CA ALA A 51 21.97 16.39 -45.21
C ALA A 51 23.51 16.37 -45.27
N MET A 52 24.13 15.38 -44.59
CA MET A 52 25.40 14.72 -44.96
C MET A 52 25.53 13.34 -44.25
N ASP A 53 26.22 12.44 -44.95
CA ASP A 53 26.38 10.99 -44.74
C ASP A 53 27.03 10.52 -43.43
N GLY A 54 26.63 9.32 -43.00
CA GLY A 54 27.47 8.22 -42.48
C GLY A 54 28.41 8.47 -41.30
N ALA A 55 28.02 8.01 -40.11
CA ALA A 55 28.95 7.55 -39.05
C ALA A 55 28.24 6.62 -38.04
N ASP A 56 28.95 5.59 -37.59
CA ASP A 56 28.56 4.58 -36.60
C ASP A 56 28.04 5.16 -35.25
N PRO A 57 27.22 4.41 -34.49
CA PRO A 57 26.76 4.84 -33.17
C PRO A 57 27.90 4.85 -32.14
N PRO A 58 27.92 5.82 -31.20
CA PRO A 58 29.01 5.93 -30.23
C PRO A 58 28.91 4.87 -29.12
N ASP A 59 30.06 4.27 -28.84
CA ASP A 59 30.36 3.43 -27.67
C ASP A 59 30.05 4.19 -26.38
N LEU A 60 29.24 3.59 -25.50
CA LEU A 60 29.05 4.07 -24.13
C LEU A 60 30.19 3.54 -23.26
N ASP A 61 31.18 4.41 -23.03
CA ASP A 61 32.35 4.18 -22.19
C ASP A 61 31.94 4.04 -20.70
N LEU A 62 31.98 2.79 -20.22
CA LEU A 62 31.55 2.37 -18.88
C LEU A 62 32.68 2.41 -17.83
N ASP A 63 33.73 3.23 -18.02
CA ASP A 63 34.92 3.27 -17.15
C ASP A 63 35.00 4.49 -16.20
N ARG A 64 33.91 5.21 -15.96
CA ARG A 64 33.90 6.37 -15.02
C ARG A 64 33.24 6.17 -13.67
N ILE A 65 32.94 4.94 -13.26
CA ILE A 65 32.48 4.65 -11.90
C ILE A 65 33.48 3.75 -11.19
N THR A 66 34.56 4.35 -10.65
CA THR A 66 35.22 3.88 -9.42
C THR A 66 36.34 4.82 -9.01
N MET A 67 36.20 5.48 -7.85
CA MET A 67 37.35 5.85 -7.00
C MET A 67 36.86 5.97 -5.55
N LEU A 68 37.27 5.03 -4.69
CA LEU A 68 37.73 5.18 -3.29
C LEU A 68 38.15 3.79 -2.76
N PRO A 69 39.08 3.68 -1.78
CA PRO A 69 40.18 2.72 -1.83
C PRO A 69 39.92 1.44 -1.01
N ARG A 70 40.37 0.31 -1.57
CA ARG A 70 40.48 -0.99 -0.90
C ARG A 70 41.85 -1.14 -0.22
N HIS A 71 41.86 -1.54 1.04
CA HIS A 71 43.03 -2.19 1.68
C HIS A 71 42.81 -3.72 1.74
N PRO A 72 43.89 -4.54 1.76
CA PRO A 72 43.92 -5.85 1.11
C PRO A 72 43.51 -7.03 2.01
N PRO A 73 43.15 -8.20 1.44
CA PRO A 73 42.90 -9.41 2.19
C PRO A 73 44.17 -10.27 2.33
N LEU A 74 44.33 -10.96 3.46
CA LEU A 74 45.27 -12.08 3.62
C LEU A 74 44.48 -13.39 3.67
N MET A 75 44.82 -14.28 2.74
CA MET A 75 44.36 -15.67 2.62
C MET A 75 45.04 -16.59 3.64
N GLY A 76 44.33 -17.66 4.04
CA GLY A 76 44.97 -18.97 4.22
C GLY A 76 44.61 -19.79 5.48
N GLY A 77 43.66 -20.73 5.33
CA GLY A 77 43.88 -22.16 5.54
C GLY A 77 44.04 -22.76 6.96
N ALA A 78 43.01 -23.52 7.36
CA ALA A 78 43.00 -24.84 8.02
C ALA A 78 43.87 -25.14 9.27
N GLY A 79 43.22 -25.70 10.32
CA GLY A 79 43.89 -26.55 11.31
C GLY A 79 43.18 -26.68 12.67
N HIS A 80 42.92 -27.91 13.08
CA HIS A 80 42.31 -28.34 14.35
C HIS A 80 43.07 -27.95 15.63
N GLY A 81 42.34 -27.89 16.77
CA GLY A 81 42.89 -28.20 18.11
C GLY A 81 42.49 -27.26 19.24
N LEU A 82 41.61 -27.71 20.13
CA LEU A 82 41.50 -27.24 21.53
C LEU A 82 42.77 -27.63 22.34
N PRO A 83 42.91 -27.32 23.65
CA PRO A 83 42.53 -26.15 24.48
C PRO A 83 43.75 -25.61 25.28
N PHE A 84 43.65 -24.50 26.03
CA PHE A 84 44.15 -24.36 27.43
C PHE A 84 43.97 -22.94 28.00
N THR A 85 43.82 -22.94 29.32
CA THR A 85 43.59 -21.89 30.33
C THR A 85 44.83 -21.11 30.78
N LEU A 86 44.59 -20.13 31.69
CA LEU A 86 45.47 -19.31 32.57
C LEU A 86 45.71 -17.88 32.05
N ALA A 87 45.38 -16.78 32.74
CA ALA A 87 45.39 -16.34 34.16
C ALA A 87 46.48 -15.27 34.38
N GLY A 88 46.10 -14.22 35.12
CA GLY A 88 46.97 -13.21 35.75
C GLY A 88 47.44 -12.08 34.82
N GLU A 89 47.56 -10.82 35.24
CA GLU A 89 47.43 -10.19 36.55
C GLU A 89 47.47 -8.65 36.34
N ASP A 90 46.80 -7.94 37.25
CA ASP A 90 47.06 -6.60 37.81
C ASP A 90 47.72 -5.45 37.02
N ALA A 91 46.99 -4.33 36.99
CA ALA A 91 47.51 -3.05 37.49
C ALA A 91 46.38 -2.11 37.97
N LYS A 92 46.37 -1.84 39.29
CA LYS A 92 45.60 -0.81 39.99
C LYS A 92 45.95 0.61 39.51
N GLN A 93 44.95 1.48 39.43
CA GLN A 93 45.02 2.79 40.08
C GLN A 93 43.64 3.28 40.52
N GLN A 94 43.60 3.76 41.75
CA GLN A 94 42.46 4.00 42.60
C GLN A 94 42.54 5.47 43.02
N PHE A 95 41.49 6.26 42.84
CA PHE A 95 41.28 7.46 43.66
C PHE A 95 39.80 7.68 43.94
N ARG A 96 39.50 7.83 45.22
CA ARG A 96 38.17 7.92 45.85
C ARG A 96 37.67 9.38 45.94
N PRO A 97 36.37 9.59 46.21
CA PRO A 97 35.68 10.89 46.22
C PRO A 97 35.56 11.49 47.64
N SER A 98 35.03 12.73 47.73
CA SER A 98 34.13 13.31 48.78
C SER A 98 34.24 14.88 48.81
N PRO A 99 33.50 15.65 49.64
CA PRO A 99 32.03 15.84 49.67
C PRO A 99 31.58 17.32 49.94
N GLY A 100 30.26 17.58 49.84
CA GLY A 100 29.49 18.37 50.83
C GLY A 100 29.38 19.90 50.71
N ALA A 101 28.13 20.40 50.60
CA ALA A 101 27.65 21.57 51.35
C ALA A 101 26.11 21.59 51.40
N ALA A 102 25.56 21.60 52.62
CA ALA A 102 24.19 21.96 52.95
C ALA A 102 24.20 22.75 54.27
N LEU A 103 23.40 23.81 54.40
CA LEU A 103 22.75 24.27 55.64
C LEU A 103 21.70 25.36 55.31
N HIS A 104 20.41 25.12 55.62
CA HIS A 104 19.55 25.78 56.66
C HIS A 104 18.99 27.17 56.27
N GLN A 105 17.72 27.57 56.46
CA GLN A 105 16.79 27.47 57.61
C GLN A 105 15.40 28.02 57.14
N GLN A 106 14.23 27.38 57.24
CA GLN A 106 13.29 27.05 58.34
C GLN A 106 12.09 28.04 58.57
N GLN A 107 10.88 27.52 58.30
CA GLN A 107 9.53 27.62 58.95
C GLN A 107 8.80 28.93 59.32
N HIS A 108 7.50 28.98 58.96
CA HIS A 108 6.30 29.32 59.80
C HIS A 108 5.05 28.65 59.15
N HIS A 109 4.38 27.63 59.72
CA HIS A 109 3.23 27.58 60.66
C HIS A 109 1.86 28.16 60.17
N LEU A 110 0.98 27.24 59.70
CA LEU A 110 -0.50 27.00 59.79
C LEU A 110 -1.46 28.01 60.51
N PRO A 111 -2.82 27.83 60.52
CA PRO A 111 -3.79 27.11 59.64
C PRO A 111 -5.09 27.91 59.34
N HIS A 112 -6.03 27.38 58.55
CA HIS A 112 -7.48 27.36 58.86
C HIS A 112 -8.28 26.45 57.90
N ALA A 113 -9.11 25.60 58.49
CA ALA A 113 -10.17 24.82 57.84
C ALA A 113 -11.46 25.64 57.73
N PHE A 114 -12.37 25.32 56.80
CA PHE A 114 -13.79 25.07 57.10
C PHE A 114 -14.57 24.47 55.91
N HIS A 115 -15.53 23.63 56.30
CA HIS A 115 -16.57 22.89 55.58
C HIS A 115 -17.38 23.63 54.49
N GLY A 116 -17.87 22.81 53.53
CA GLY A 116 -19.33 22.58 53.38
C GLY A 116 -20.08 23.43 52.36
N GLY A 117 -20.66 22.77 51.34
CA GLY A 117 -21.64 23.39 50.45
C GLY A 117 -22.01 22.52 49.26
N ALA A 118 -23.08 21.75 49.41
CA ALA A 118 -23.70 20.91 48.39
C ALA A 118 -24.36 21.73 47.26
N PHE A 119 -24.37 21.22 46.02
CA PHE A 119 -25.39 21.46 44.99
C PHE A 119 -25.44 20.28 43.99
N PRO A 120 -26.56 20.07 43.26
CA PRO A 120 -27.17 18.74 43.10
C PRO A 120 -26.90 18.05 41.76
N SER A 121 -27.23 16.75 41.80
CA SER A 121 -27.32 15.76 40.73
C SER A 121 -28.07 16.23 39.48
N PHE A 122 -27.57 15.84 38.30
CA PHE A 122 -28.36 15.71 37.08
C PHE A 122 -28.21 14.27 36.57
N ASP A 123 -29.29 13.50 36.77
CA ASP A 123 -29.45 12.14 36.26
C ASP A 123 -29.74 12.12 34.76
N ALA A 124 -29.23 11.07 34.11
CA ALA A 124 -29.47 10.70 32.73
C ALA A 124 -30.91 10.14 32.52
N PRO A 125 -31.55 10.36 31.35
CA PRO A 125 -32.82 9.71 31.06
C PRO A 125 -32.63 8.37 30.33
N ALA A 126 -33.29 7.34 30.86
CA ALA A 126 -33.55 6.05 30.22
C ALA A 126 -35.04 5.96 29.77
N PRO A 127 -35.43 4.96 28.96
CA PRO A 127 -36.32 5.16 27.81
C PRO A 127 -37.82 4.96 28.10
N ALA A 128 -38.66 5.62 27.29
CA ALA A 128 -40.11 5.47 27.31
C ALA A 128 -40.60 4.25 26.51
N LYS A 129 -41.40 3.41 27.18
CA LYS A 129 -42.17 2.28 26.62
C LYS A 129 -43.34 2.78 25.75
N ARG A 130 -43.61 2.12 24.62
CA ARG A 130 -44.88 2.22 23.88
C ARG A 130 -45.49 0.82 23.71
N HIS A 131 -46.80 0.74 23.96
CA HIS A 131 -47.66 -0.44 23.76
C HIS A 131 -48.32 -0.44 22.36
N PRO A 132 -48.90 -1.56 21.91
CA PRO A 132 -48.98 -1.96 20.50
C PRO A 132 -50.35 -1.68 19.83
N MET A 133 -50.39 -1.63 18.50
CA MET A 133 -51.59 -1.92 17.71
C MET A 133 -51.22 -2.59 16.37
N ALA A 134 -52.10 -3.50 15.95
CA ALA A 134 -51.96 -4.45 14.87
C ALA A 134 -52.42 -3.93 13.50
N GLY A 135 -51.84 -4.50 12.44
CA GLY A 135 -52.54 -4.99 11.25
C GLY A 135 -52.87 -4.01 10.11
N ALA A 136 -52.09 -4.07 9.02
CA ALA A 136 -52.60 -3.97 7.64
C ALA A 136 -51.52 -4.44 6.62
N ALA A 137 -51.94 -5.23 5.64
CA ALA A 137 -51.12 -5.89 4.61
C ALA A 137 -50.75 -4.95 3.43
N PRO A 138 -49.67 -5.23 2.67
CA PRO A 138 -49.30 -4.44 1.49
C PRO A 138 -50.12 -4.85 0.24
N PRO A 139 -50.34 -3.93 -0.72
CA PRO A 139 -51.20 -4.19 -1.87
C PRO A 139 -50.51 -5.05 -2.95
N LYS A 140 -51.29 -5.94 -3.56
CA LYS A 140 -50.95 -6.70 -4.77
C LYS A 140 -51.15 -5.84 -6.02
N LEU A 141 -50.19 -5.87 -6.94
CA LEU A 141 -50.37 -5.42 -8.32
C LEU A 141 -50.45 -6.64 -9.25
N ALA A 142 -51.43 -6.62 -10.14
CA ALA A 142 -51.75 -7.67 -11.11
C ALA A 142 -51.00 -7.47 -12.45
N PRO A 143 -50.94 -8.49 -13.33
CA PRO A 143 -49.98 -8.57 -14.43
C PRO A 143 -50.51 -7.93 -15.72
N PHE A 144 -49.62 -7.36 -16.53
CA PHE A 144 -49.92 -7.03 -17.93
C PHE A 144 -48.76 -7.43 -18.84
N ALA A 145 -49.11 -8.14 -19.90
CA ALA A 145 -48.25 -8.55 -21.00
C ALA A 145 -48.32 -7.55 -22.16
N GLY A 146 -47.21 -7.40 -22.89
CA GLY A 146 -47.26 -7.30 -24.36
C GLY A 146 -46.79 -6.01 -25.05
N HIS A 147 -45.59 -6.12 -25.65
CA HIS A 147 -45.16 -5.67 -26.99
C HIS A 147 -44.77 -4.21 -27.29
N GLY A 148 -43.59 -4.06 -27.93
CA GLY A 148 -43.18 -2.92 -28.77
C GLY A 148 -41.73 -2.45 -28.57
N ALA A 149 -40.71 -3.29 -28.81
CA ALA A 149 -39.80 -3.22 -29.97
C ALA A 149 -38.95 -1.93 -30.14
N ALA A 150 -37.65 -2.01 -29.81
CA ALA A 150 -36.57 -1.26 -30.47
C ALA A 150 -35.25 -2.05 -30.42
N ALA A 151 -34.77 -2.35 -31.63
CA ALA A 151 -33.53 -3.01 -32.06
C ALA A 151 -32.45 -3.37 -31.02
N ALA A 152 -32.26 -4.68 -30.83
CA ALA A 152 -31.04 -5.25 -30.26
C ALA A 152 -29.88 -5.15 -31.25
N LEU A 153 -28.83 -4.40 -30.89
CA LEU A 153 -27.50 -4.59 -31.43
C LEU A 153 -27.02 -5.98 -31.00
N LYS A 154 -26.90 -6.89 -31.96
CA LYS A 154 -26.29 -8.22 -31.76
C LYS A 154 -24.84 -8.02 -31.28
N PRO A 155 -24.40 -8.66 -30.19
CA PRO A 155 -22.98 -8.86 -29.99
C PRO A 155 -22.47 -9.75 -31.13
N LYS A 156 -21.41 -9.31 -31.79
CA LYS A 156 -20.64 -10.10 -32.74
C LYS A 156 -20.12 -11.32 -31.98
N ALA A 157 -20.56 -12.51 -32.37
CA ALA A 157 -20.11 -13.75 -31.78
C ALA A 157 -18.60 -13.93 -32.04
N GLU A 158 -17.80 -13.78 -30.99
CA GLU A 158 -16.50 -14.47 -30.93
C GLU A 158 -16.73 -15.96 -30.67
N ALA A 159 -15.84 -16.79 -31.19
CA ALA A 159 -16.02 -18.22 -31.37
C ALA A 159 -16.16 -19.00 -30.03
N PRO A 160 -16.91 -20.11 -29.99
CA PRO A 160 -17.19 -20.90 -28.77
C PRO A 160 -16.03 -21.81 -28.33
N ALA A 161 -14.80 -21.57 -28.79
CA ALA A 161 -13.65 -22.46 -28.52
C ALA A 161 -12.91 -22.12 -27.21
N ASP A 162 -13.03 -20.89 -26.71
CA ASP A 162 -12.20 -20.39 -25.59
C ASP A 162 -12.82 -20.68 -24.21
N ASP A 163 -14.15 -20.64 -24.08
CA ASP A 163 -14.87 -20.87 -22.82
C ASP A 163 -14.60 -22.27 -22.23
N GLY A 164 -14.48 -23.29 -23.08
CA GLY A 164 -14.20 -24.66 -22.65
C GLY A 164 -12.77 -24.85 -22.15
N ALA A 165 -11.80 -24.16 -22.74
CA ALA A 165 -10.40 -24.21 -22.33
C ALA A 165 -10.21 -23.49 -20.98
N ALA A 166 -10.85 -22.33 -20.82
CA ALA A 166 -10.80 -21.57 -19.59
C ALA A 166 -11.45 -22.31 -18.40
N ALA A 167 -12.63 -22.91 -18.61
CA ALA A 167 -13.28 -23.74 -17.59
C ALA A 167 -12.40 -24.93 -17.18
N ALA A 168 -11.81 -25.64 -18.15
CA ALA A 168 -10.91 -26.76 -17.88
C ALA A 168 -9.64 -26.34 -17.11
N ALA A 169 -9.09 -25.15 -17.39
CA ALA A 169 -7.94 -24.62 -16.66
C ALA A 169 -8.29 -24.32 -15.20
N VAL A 170 -9.46 -23.72 -14.94
CA VAL A 170 -9.96 -23.44 -13.59
C VAL A 170 -10.16 -24.74 -12.80
N ASP A 171 -10.78 -25.74 -13.41
CA ASP A 171 -11.02 -27.04 -12.77
C ASP A 171 -9.70 -27.74 -12.41
N GLN A 172 -8.74 -27.73 -13.33
CA GLN A 172 -7.41 -28.31 -13.10
C GLN A 172 -6.63 -27.55 -12.02
N LEU A 173 -6.65 -26.22 -12.03
CA LEU A 173 -5.99 -25.42 -10.99
C LEU A 173 -6.62 -25.68 -9.61
N THR A 174 -7.94 -25.78 -9.55
CA THR A 174 -8.68 -26.10 -8.32
C THR A 174 -8.30 -27.49 -7.81
N GLU A 175 -8.21 -28.47 -8.70
CA GLU A 175 -7.83 -29.83 -8.32
C GLU A 175 -6.36 -29.90 -7.87
N ALA A 176 -5.45 -29.21 -8.55
CA ALA A 176 -4.06 -29.10 -8.10
C ALA A 176 -3.98 -28.53 -6.68
N ALA A 177 -4.74 -27.46 -6.40
CA ALA A 177 -4.79 -26.85 -5.07
C ALA A 177 -5.31 -27.82 -3.99
N ARG A 178 -6.31 -28.64 -4.32
CA ARG A 178 -6.83 -29.67 -3.41
C ARG A 178 -5.82 -30.78 -3.14
N LEU A 179 -5.07 -31.22 -4.15
CA LEU A 179 -4.01 -32.21 -3.98
C LEU A 179 -2.89 -31.66 -3.09
N VAL A 180 -2.48 -30.39 -3.28
CA VAL A 180 -1.53 -29.71 -2.39
C VAL A 180 -2.05 -29.68 -0.95
N GLU A 181 -3.31 -29.29 -0.75
CA GLU A 181 -3.94 -29.24 0.57
C GLU A 181 -4.00 -30.63 1.24
N ALA A 182 -4.21 -31.70 0.45
CA ALA A 182 -4.21 -33.09 0.92
C ALA A 182 -2.80 -33.65 1.16
N GLY A 183 -1.73 -32.90 0.85
CA GLY A 183 -0.34 -33.34 0.95
C GLY A 183 0.16 -34.17 -0.23
N ASP A 184 -0.63 -34.30 -1.31
CA ASP A 184 -0.23 -34.97 -2.54
C ASP A 184 0.47 -34.00 -3.50
N ALA A 185 1.72 -33.66 -3.16
CA ALA A 185 2.56 -32.81 -4.00
C ALA A 185 2.89 -33.46 -5.37
N TYR A 186 2.86 -34.80 -5.47
CA TYR A 186 3.15 -35.50 -6.72
C TYR A 186 2.01 -35.34 -7.72
N GLY A 187 0.79 -35.67 -7.31
CA GLY A 187 -0.40 -35.51 -8.15
C GLY A 187 -0.65 -34.05 -8.53
N ALA A 188 -0.39 -33.11 -7.61
CA ALA A 188 -0.44 -31.69 -7.92
C ALA A 188 0.55 -31.31 -9.04
N ARG A 189 1.82 -31.74 -8.95
CA ARG A 189 2.84 -31.49 -10.00
C ARG A 189 2.45 -32.10 -11.35
N GLU A 190 1.82 -33.27 -11.38
CA GLU A 190 1.32 -33.85 -12.64
C GLU A 190 0.24 -32.98 -13.30
N ILE A 191 -0.65 -32.38 -12.51
CA ILE A 191 -1.65 -31.43 -13.04
C ILE A 191 -0.97 -30.17 -13.56
N LEU A 192 -0.04 -29.58 -12.80
CA LEU A 192 0.69 -28.38 -13.20
C LEU A 192 1.49 -28.60 -14.49
N ALA A 193 2.10 -29.78 -14.66
CA ALA A 193 2.79 -30.17 -15.89
C ALA A 193 1.83 -30.26 -17.09
N ARG A 194 0.59 -30.75 -16.90
CA ARG A 194 -0.42 -30.73 -17.97
C ARG A 194 -0.89 -29.32 -18.30
N LEU A 195 -1.02 -28.45 -17.30
CA LEU A 195 -1.39 -27.05 -17.49
C LEU A 195 -0.35 -26.28 -18.32
N ASN A 196 0.95 -26.61 -18.21
CA ASN A 196 2.00 -26.02 -19.07
C ASN A 196 1.74 -26.19 -20.57
N HIS A 197 1.04 -27.25 -20.98
CA HIS A 197 0.73 -27.50 -22.39
C HIS A 197 -0.61 -26.87 -22.84
N ARG A 198 -1.43 -26.40 -21.90
CA ARG A 198 -2.78 -25.89 -22.15
C ARG A 198 -2.87 -24.38 -22.00
N LEU A 199 -2.08 -23.80 -21.11
CA LEU A 199 -2.00 -22.37 -20.92
C LEU A 199 -1.02 -21.77 -21.93
N PRO A 200 -1.32 -20.57 -22.48
CA PRO A 200 -0.40 -19.87 -23.37
C PRO A 200 0.97 -19.66 -22.72
N ALA A 201 2.05 -19.86 -23.48
CA ALA A 201 3.42 -19.67 -22.98
C ALA A 201 3.77 -18.19 -22.70
N ALA A 202 3.02 -17.26 -23.28
CA ALA A 202 3.18 -15.83 -23.07
C ALA A 202 1.98 -15.29 -22.27
N PRO A 203 2.20 -14.65 -21.10
CA PRO A 203 1.12 -14.17 -20.24
C PRO A 203 0.26 -13.05 -20.86
N ALA A 204 0.67 -12.46 -21.97
CA ALA A 204 -0.07 -11.40 -22.68
C ALA A 204 -1.16 -11.92 -23.63
N ALA A 205 -1.10 -13.21 -23.98
CA ALA A 205 -2.02 -13.81 -24.92
C ALA A 205 -3.09 -14.61 -24.17
N GLY A 206 -4.36 -14.27 -24.37
CA GLY A 206 -5.50 -14.99 -23.80
C GLY A 206 -6.36 -14.13 -22.88
N THR A 207 -7.48 -14.69 -22.45
CA THR A 207 -8.42 -13.99 -21.57
C THR A 207 -7.84 -13.73 -20.17
N PRO A 208 -8.29 -12.69 -19.44
CA PRO A 208 -7.93 -12.44 -18.05
C PRO A 208 -7.94 -13.68 -17.16
N LEU A 209 -8.89 -14.58 -17.38
CA LEU A 209 -9.04 -15.83 -16.63
C LEU A 209 -7.89 -16.82 -16.91
N LEU A 210 -7.49 -17.00 -18.17
CA LEU A 210 -6.37 -17.86 -18.56
C LEU A 210 -5.02 -17.30 -18.09
N ARG A 211 -4.85 -15.98 -18.17
CA ARG A 211 -3.66 -15.28 -17.69
C ARG A 211 -3.52 -15.40 -16.17
N SER A 212 -4.63 -15.24 -15.44
CA SER A 212 -4.66 -15.51 -14.01
C SER A 212 -4.30 -16.97 -13.70
N ALA A 213 -4.82 -17.92 -14.48
CA ALA A 213 -4.53 -19.35 -14.28
C ALA A 213 -3.03 -19.65 -14.50
N PHE A 214 -2.41 -19.00 -15.48
CA PHE A 214 -0.98 -19.06 -15.72
C PHE A 214 -0.18 -18.62 -14.49
N TYR A 215 -0.45 -17.43 -13.95
CA TYR A 215 0.29 -16.93 -12.79
C TYR A 215 0.13 -17.79 -11.54
N PHE A 216 -1.10 -18.27 -11.27
CA PHE A 216 -1.34 -19.15 -10.12
C PHE A 216 -0.70 -20.52 -10.29
N LYS A 217 -0.65 -21.04 -11.53
CA LYS A 217 0.08 -22.27 -11.84
C LYS A 217 1.59 -22.09 -11.59
N GLU A 218 2.17 -20.97 -12.00
CA GLU A 218 3.61 -20.69 -11.77
C GLU A 218 3.89 -20.59 -10.27
N ALA A 219 3.08 -19.80 -9.55
CA ALA A 219 3.21 -19.62 -8.12
C ALA A 219 3.06 -20.94 -7.33
N LEU A 220 2.13 -21.82 -7.72
CA LEU A 220 2.01 -23.16 -7.14
C LEU A 220 3.23 -24.04 -7.44
N SER A 221 3.79 -23.96 -8.65
CA SER A 221 5.00 -24.70 -9.01
C SER A 221 6.17 -24.29 -8.11
N VAL A 222 6.39 -22.98 -7.95
CA VAL A 222 7.41 -22.43 -7.05
C VAL A 222 7.16 -22.85 -5.60
N ALA A 223 5.91 -22.81 -5.12
CA ALA A 223 5.57 -23.22 -3.76
C ALA A 223 5.83 -24.69 -3.48
N LEU A 224 5.74 -25.56 -4.50
CA LEU A 224 5.99 -26.99 -4.40
C LEU A 224 7.45 -27.37 -4.62
N ASP A 225 8.32 -26.47 -5.05
CA ASP A 225 9.72 -26.80 -5.33
C ASP A 225 10.56 -26.90 -4.06
N THR A 226 10.73 -28.14 -3.60
CA THR A 226 11.48 -28.49 -2.38
C THR A 226 13.00 -28.48 -2.57
N THR A 227 13.50 -28.35 -3.81
CA THR A 227 14.93 -28.38 -4.14
C THR A 227 15.63 -27.04 -3.95
N GLY A 228 14.88 -25.97 -3.68
CA GLY A 228 15.41 -24.61 -3.57
C GLY A 228 15.86 -24.00 -4.90
N ALA A 229 15.81 -24.74 -6.02
CA ALA A 229 16.25 -24.25 -7.34
C ALA A 229 15.41 -23.06 -7.85
N HIS A 230 14.12 -23.00 -7.52
CA HIS A 230 13.25 -21.84 -7.79
C HIS A 230 13.17 -20.86 -6.63
N ALA A 231 13.56 -21.25 -5.40
CA ALA A 231 13.89 -20.26 -4.36
C ALA A 231 15.12 -19.43 -4.77
N SER A 232 16.05 -20.02 -5.54
CA SER A 232 17.13 -19.28 -6.23
C SER A 232 16.65 -18.46 -7.43
N SER A 233 15.46 -18.74 -7.98
CA SER A 233 14.84 -17.93 -9.05
C SER A 233 14.04 -16.74 -8.49
N ALA A 234 13.34 -16.94 -7.37
CA ALA A 234 12.74 -15.86 -6.56
C ALA A 234 13.82 -15.02 -5.84
N ALA A 235 15.02 -15.58 -5.68
CA ALA A 235 16.24 -14.92 -5.21
C ALA A 235 17.24 -14.61 -6.34
N VAL A 236 16.80 -14.50 -7.61
CA VAL A 236 17.60 -13.71 -8.55
C VAL A 236 17.51 -12.30 -8.01
N ALA A 237 18.58 -11.84 -7.37
CA ALA A 237 18.69 -10.47 -6.89
C ALA A 237 18.22 -9.55 -8.03
N SER A 238 17.14 -8.81 -7.79
CA SER A 238 16.57 -7.93 -8.80
C SER A 238 17.69 -7.07 -9.36
N THR A 239 17.90 -7.12 -10.66
CA THR A 239 18.96 -6.32 -11.28
C THR A 239 18.56 -4.83 -11.22
N PRO A 240 19.51 -3.89 -11.34
CA PRO A 240 19.17 -2.47 -11.51
C PRO A 240 18.17 -2.23 -12.65
N VAL A 241 18.22 -3.04 -13.72
CA VAL A 241 17.27 -2.98 -14.84
C VAL A 241 15.87 -3.42 -14.40
N ASP A 242 15.76 -4.47 -13.57
CA ASP A 242 14.45 -4.90 -13.03
C ASP A 242 13.81 -3.82 -12.16
N VAL A 243 14.62 -3.05 -11.41
CA VAL A 243 14.13 -1.90 -10.64
C VAL A 243 13.51 -0.85 -11.56
N LEU A 244 14.19 -0.49 -12.66
CA LEU A 244 13.66 0.47 -13.64
C LEU A 244 12.39 -0.03 -14.34
N LEU A 245 12.36 -1.32 -14.71
CA LEU A 245 11.19 -1.94 -15.32
C LEU A 245 10.00 -1.97 -14.35
N LYS A 246 10.25 -2.25 -13.07
CA LYS A 246 9.24 -2.19 -12.01
C LYS A 246 8.70 -0.76 -11.82
N LEU A 247 9.56 0.25 -11.82
CA LEU A 247 9.14 1.66 -11.74
C LEU A 247 8.30 2.06 -12.96
N GLY A 248 8.72 1.69 -14.17
CA GLY A 248 7.96 1.94 -15.40
C GLY A 248 6.60 1.24 -15.40
N ALA A 249 6.55 -0.03 -14.97
CA ALA A 249 5.32 -0.79 -14.81
C ALA A 249 4.40 -0.15 -13.76
N TYR A 250 4.95 0.33 -12.65
CA TYR A 250 4.20 1.02 -11.60
C TYR A 250 3.56 2.31 -12.12
N LYS A 251 4.31 3.14 -12.84
CA LYS A 251 3.78 4.35 -13.48
C LYS A 251 2.66 4.02 -14.45
N ALA A 252 2.88 3.09 -15.37
CA ALA A 252 1.85 2.67 -16.31
C ALA A 252 0.59 2.15 -15.60
N PHE A 253 0.74 1.35 -14.54
CA PHE A 253 -0.40 0.86 -13.76
C PHE A 253 -1.16 2.00 -13.06
N SER A 254 -0.46 3.01 -12.54
CA SER A 254 -1.08 4.18 -11.89
C SER A 254 -1.85 5.08 -12.86
N GLU A 255 -1.42 5.13 -14.13
CA GLU A 255 -2.08 5.91 -15.19
C GLU A 255 -3.31 5.18 -15.74
N LEU A 256 -3.25 3.85 -15.82
CA LEU A 256 -4.30 3.02 -16.42
C LEU A 256 -5.36 2.57 -15.42
N SER A 257 -5.02 2.43 -14.14
CA SER A 257 -5.90 1.85 -13.12
C SER A 257 -6.03 2.74 -11.88
N PRO A 258 -7.26 2.97 -11.37
CA PRO A 258 -7.47 3.75 -10.15
C PRO A 258 -7.04 3.00 -8.88
N VAL A 259 -6.64 1.73 -8.97
CA VAL A 259 -6.38 0.85 -7.82
C VAL A 259 -5.33 1.42 -6.86
N LEU A 260 -4.20 1.91 -7.38
CA LEU A 260 -3.13 2.50 -6.56
C LEU A 260 -3.58 3.81 -5.92
N GLN A 261 -4.08 4.73 -6.74
CA GLN A 261 -4.51 6.06 -6.30
C GLN A 261 -5.65 5.98 -5.28
N PHE A 262 -6.61 5.08 -5.48
CA PHE A 262 -7.67 4.81 -4.52
C PHE A 262 -7.09 4.41 -3.15
N ALA A 263 -6.16 3.45 -3.13
CA ALA A 263 -5.54 3.00 -1.89
C ALA A 263 -4.77 4.14 -1.21
N HIS A 264 -3.90 4.82 -1.96
CA HIS A 264 -3.06 5.90 -1.42
C HIS A 264 -3.90 7.05 -0.87
N PHE A 265 -4.85 7.59 -1.65
CA PHE A 265 -5.65 8.72 -1.23
C PHE A 265 -6.53 8.38 -0.02
N THR A 266 -7.09 7.17 0.02
CA THR A 266 -7.85 6.73 1.19
C THR A 266 -6.96 6.58 2.43
N CYS A 267 -5.76 6.04 2.28
CA CYS A 267 -4.77 5.95 3.38
C CYS A 267 -4.36 7.34 3.88
N VAL A 268 -3.96 8.23 2.97
CA VAL A 268 -3.55 9.61 3.27
C VAL A 268 -4.68 10.36 3.96
N GLN A 269 -5.91 10.23 3.45
CA GLN A 269 -7.05 10.90 4.06
C GLN A 269 -7.34 10.37 5.47
N ALA A 270 -7.18 9.07 5.72
CA ALA A 270 -7.30 8.51 7.08
C ALA A 270 -6.22 9.06 8.03
N VAL A 271 -4.98 9.25 7.56
CA VAL A 271 -3.93 9.91 8.35
C VAL A 271 -4.31 11.37 8.64
N LEU A 272 -4.79 12.11 7.64
CA LEU A 272 -5.16 13.52 7.81
C LEU A 272 -6.35 13.70 8.75
N ASP A 273 -7.36 12.82 8.66
CA ASP A 273 -8.55 12.86 9.51
C ASP A 273 -8.20 12.66 11.00
N GLU A 274 -7.26 11.76 11.30
CA GLU A 274 -6.92 11.42 12.69
C GLU A 274 -5.72 12.21 13.23
N LEU A 275 -4.72 12.50 12.39
CA LEU A 275 -3.42 13.05 12.80
C LEU A 275 -3.07 14.40 12.15
N GLY A 276 -3.92 14.95 11.28
CA GLY A 276 -3.64 16.22 10.58
C GLY A 276 -3.44 17.44 11.51
N GLY A 277 -3.85 17.34 12.78
CA GLY A 277 -3.60 18.35 13.80
C GLY A 277 -2.17 18.35 14.37
N ALA A 278 -1.40 17.27 14.19
CA ALA A 278 -0.07 17.12 14.80
C ALA A 278 0.98 18.04 14.16
N GLY A 279 1.97 18.45 14.96
CA GLY A 279 3.14 19.20 14.46
C GLY A 279 4.17 18.31 13.76
N CYS A 280 4.18 17.01 14.09
CA CYS A 280 5.03 16.00 13.46
C CYS A 280 4.22 14.70 13.33
N ILE A 281 4.10 14.19 12.11
CA ILE A 281 3.51 12.88 11.84
C ILE A 281 4.65 11.91 11.56
N HIS A 282 4.68 10.79 12.27
CA HIS A 282 5.65 9.71 12.04
C HIS A 282 4.93 8.48 11.53
N VAL A 283 5.25 8.08 10.31
CA VAL A 283 4.68 6.91 9.65
C VAL A 283 5.66 5.74 9.76
N LEU A 284 5.21 4.61 10.27
CA LEU A 284 5.88 3.32 10.12
C LEU A 284 5.20 2.54 8.99
N ASP A 285 5.94 2.21 7.94
CA ASP A 285 5.40 1.60 6.73
C ASP A 285 6.01 0.21 6.49
N PHE A 286 5.14 -0.81 6.41
CA PHE A 286 5.50 -2.20 6.12
C PHE A 286 5.46 -2.56 4.62
N ASP A 287 5.13 -1.62 3.74
CA ASP A 287 5.02 -1.78 2.28
C ASP A 287 5.26 -0.42 1.60
N ILE A 288 6.48 0.11 1.71
CA ILE A 288 6.84 1.47 1.26
C ILE A 288 6.60 1.70 -0.25
N GLY A 289 6.50 0.63 -1.04
CA GLY A 289 6.25 0.69 -2.47
C GLY A 289 7.31 1.55 -3.16
N VAL A 290 6.89 2.59 -3.88
CA VAL A 290 7.77 3.60 -4.49
C VAL A 290 7.75 4.95 -3.74
N GLY A 291 7.09 5.02 -2.58
CA GLY A 291 6.97 6.23 -1.76
C GLY A 291 5.82 7.19 -2.12
N GLU A 292 5.08 6.96 -3.21
CA GLU A 292 4.05 7.91 -3.73
C GLU A 292 2.97 8.29 -2.70
N GLN A 293 2.55 7.33 -1.86
CA GLN A 293 1.58 7.58 -0.79
C GLN A 293 2.04 8.69 0.16
N TRP A 294 3.33 8.71 0.51
CA TRP A 294 3.86 9.70 1.45
C TRP A 294 4.22 11.01 0.78
N ALA A 295 4.57 10.99 -0.51
CA ALA A 295 4.63 12.21 -1.32
C ALA A 295 3.25 12.92 -1.33
N SER A 296 2.17 12.17 -1.53
CA SER A 296 0.80 12.71 -1.48
C SER A 296 0.47 13.32 -0.10
N LEU A 297 0.91 12.69 0.99
CA LEU A 297 0.77 13.25 2.34
C LEU A 297 1.58 14.55 2.52
N MET A 298 2.82 14.62 2.02
CA MET A 298 3.64 15.85 2.07
C MET A 298 2.94 17.01 1.38
N GLN A 299 2.36 16.76 0.20
CA GLN A 299 1.63 17.79 -0.54
C GLN A 299 0.45 18.34 0.27
N GLU A 300 -0.33 17.46 0.91
CA GLU A 300 -1.44 17.85 1.75
C GLU A 300 -0.98 18.59 3.03
N LEU A 301 0.14 18.18 3.63
CA LEU A 301 0.72 18.88 4.77
C LEU A 301 1.22 20.28 4.40
N ALA A 302 1.91 20.43 3.27
CA ALA A 302 2.39 21.72 2.78
C ALA A 302 1.24 22.72 2.58
N GLN A 303 0.10 22.25 2.08
CA GLN A 303 -1.08 23.09 1.82
C GLN A 303 -1.90 23.38 3.08
N ARG A 304 -2.15 22.37 3.92
CA ARG A 304 -3.09 22.48 5.05
C ARG A 304 -2.41 22.90 6.36
N ARG A 305 -1.13 22.57 6.54
CA ARG A 305 -0.37 22.71 7.79
C ARG A 305 1.08 23.12 7.54
N PRO A 306 1.35 24.33 7.02
CA PRO A 306 2.71 24.80 6.81
C PRO A 306 3.57 24.66 8.08
N GLY A 307 4.75 24.06 7.94
CA GLY A 307 5.68 23.79 9.04
C GLY A 307 5.47 22.46 9.78
N ALA A 308 4.43 21.68 9.45
CA ALA A 308 4.31 20.32 9.95
C ALA A 308 5.42 19.42 9.37
N ALA A 309 6.03 18.60 10.22
CA ALA A 309 7.07 17.66 9.82
C ALA A 309 6.49 16.28 9.47
N LEU A 310 7.14 15.58 8.56
CA LEU A 310 6.86 14.19 8.24
C LEU A 310 8.10 13.32 8.49
N LYS A 311 7.95 12.25 9.25
CA LYS A 311 8.96 11.20 9.37
C LYS A 311 8.40 9.92 8.78
N VAL A 312 9.19 9.19 8.01
CA VAL A 312 8.82 7.89 7.45
C VAL A 312 9.88 6.88 7.84
N THR A 313 9.44 5.78 8.45
CA THR A 313 10.26 4.62 8.74
C THR A 313 9.77 3.43 7.93
N ALA A 314 10.54 3.03 6.93
CA ALA A 314 10.24 1.87 6.11
C ALA A 314 10.79 0.59 6.76
N LEU A 315 9.91 -0.38 7.00
CA LEU A 315 10.24 -1.71 7.50
C LEU A 315 10.25 -2.67 6.32
N VAL A 316 11.43 -3.05 5.85
CA VAL A 316 11.61 -3.78 4.58
C VAL A 316 12.22 -5.14 4.79
N LEU A 317 11.79 -6.12 3.99
CA LEU A 317 12.51 -7.38 3.85
C LEU A 317 13.55 -7.24 2.74
N PRO A 318 14.82 -7.62 2.96
CA PRO A 318 15.86 -7.56 1.92
C PRO A 318 15.52 -8.35 0.65
N SER A 319 14.64 -9.35 0.76
CA SER A 319 14.13 -10.14 -0.37
C SER A 319 13.09 -9.39 -1.23
N THR A 320 12.55 -8.27 -0.76
CA THR A 320 11.44 -7.54 -1.42
C THR A 320 11.85 -6.21 -2.04
N HIS A 321 12.94 -5.62 -1.58
CA HIS A 321 13.43 -4.34 -2.04
C HIS A 321 14.92 -4.40 -2.36
N HIS A 322 15.24 -4.09 -3.61
CA HIS A 322 16.63 -3.94 -4.01
C HIS A 322 17.23 -2.68 -3.38
N PRO A 323 18.51 -2.66 -2.95
CA PRO A 323 19.12 -1.47 -2.35
C PRO A 323 18.99 -0.19 -3.19
N LEU A 324 19.11 -0.31 -4.52
CA LEU A 324 18.87 0.81 -5.46
C LEU A 324 17.45 1.36 -5.35
N GLU A 325 16.44 0.50 -5.19
CA GLU A 325 15.04 0.94 -5.06
C GLU A 325 14.86 1.79 -3.80
N LEU A 326 15.45 1.38 -2.68
CA LEU A 326 15.40 2.13 -1.41
C LEU A 326 16.16 3.46 -1.48
N GLN A 327 17.29 3.49 -2.20
CA GLN A 327 18.03 4.73 -2.45
C GLN A 327 17.20 5.71 -3.27
N LEU A 328 16.60 5.24 -4.37
CA LEU A 328 15.71 6.07 -5.19
C LEU A 328 14.54 6.58 -4.36
N ILE A 329 13.82 5.73 -3.61
CA ILE A 329 12.71 6.18 -2.76
C ILE A 329 13.15 7.28 -1.78
N HIS A 330 14.30 7.11 -1.14
CA HIS A 330 14.81 8.11 -0.20
C HIS A 330 15.12 9.45 -0.88
N GLU A 331 15.90 9.42 -1.96
CA GLU A 331 16.26 10.63 -2.73
C GLU A 331 15.00 11.33 -3.24
N ASN A 332 14.04 10.55 -3.73
CA ASN A 332 12.82 11.07 -4.32
C ASN A 332 11.92 11.77 -3.30
N LEU A 333 11.72 11.13 -2.14
CA LEU A 333 10.95 11.72 -1.05
C LEU A 333 11.66 12.93 -0.43
N ALA A 334 12.98 12.88 -0.27
CA ALA A 334 13.76 13.96 0.32
C ALA A 334 13.74 15.22 -0.57
N ASN A 335 13.95 15.04 -1.87
CA ASN A 335 13.90 16.15 -2.82
C ASN A 335 12.50 16.74 -2.94
N PHE A 336 11.46 15.90 -3.04
CA PHE A 336 10.07 16.37 -3.09
C PHE A 336 9.66 17.11 -1.81
N ALA A 337 10.09 16.62 -0.64
CA ALA A 337 9.88 17.32 0.63
C ALA A 337 10.57 18.69 0.67
N ALA A 338 11.80 18.79 0.15
CA ALA A 338 12.54 20.04 0.07
C ALA A 338 11.86 21.06 -0.86
N GLU A 339 11.37 20.62 -2.02
CA GLU A 339 10.60 21.45 -2.96
C GLU A 339 9.31 22.00 -2.32
N LEU A 340 8.63 21.19 -1.51
CA LEU A 340 7.42 21.59 -0.78
C LEU A 340 7.69 22.35 0.51
N GLY A 341 8.96 22.45 0.95
CA GLY A 341 9.32 23.05 2.24
C GLY A 341 8.82 22.27 3.46
N VAL A 342 8.62 20.96 3.33
CA VAL A 342 8.18 20.07 4.41
C VAL A 342 9.41 19.49 5.14
N PRO A 343 9.59 19.73 6.45
CA PRO A 343 10.66 19.08 7.20
C PRO A 343 10.48 17.56 7.17
N PHE A 344 11.49 16.85 6.65
CA PHE A 344 11.36 15.42 6.36
C PHE A 344 12.53 14.58 6.90
N GLN A 345 12.21 13.38 7.37
CA GLN A 345 13.18 12.36 7.75
C GLN A 345 12.74 11.00 7.20
N PHE A 346 13.65 10.27 6.57
CA PHE A 346 13.45 8.90 6.11
C PHE A 346 14.46 7.96 6.76
N VAL A 347 13.99 6.84 7.30
CA VAL A 347 14.83 5.78 7.86
C VAL A 347 14.34 4.42 7.38
N VAL A 348 15.26 3.50 7.13
CA VAL A 348 14.95 2.13 6.72
C VAL A 348 15.46 1.16 7.78
N PHE A 349 14.63 0.20 8.15
CA PHE A 349 15.02 -0.94 8.98
C PHE A 349 14.73 -2.25 8.25
N ASN A 350 15.62 -3.21 8.45
CA ASN A 350 15.40 -4.58 8.03
C ASN A 350 14.43 -5.26 9.01
N LEU A 351 13.26 -5.66 8.51
CA LEU A 351 12.21 -6.28 9.32
C LEU A 351 12.65 -7.60 9.97
N ASP A 352 13.58 -8.36 9.37
CA ASP A 352 14.04 -9.65 9.90
C ASP A 352 15.03 -9.51 11.07
N SER A 353 15.70 -8.36 11.18
CA SER A 353 16.79 -8.17 12.14
C SER A 353 16.61 -6.96 13.05
N VAL A 354 15.57 -6.15 12.87
CA VAL A 354 15.35 -4.93 13.65
C VAL A 354 15.12 -5.27 15.13
N ASP A 355 15.88 -4.61 16.00
CA ASP A 355 15.61 -4.65 17.44
C ASP A 355 14.37 -3.78 17.73
N PRO A 356 13.31 -4.33 18.33
CA PRO A 356 12.14 -3.55 18.75
C PRO A 356 12.48 -2.34 19.62
N THR A 357 13.60 -2.35 20.36
CA THR A 357 14.03 -1.20 21.17
C THR A 357 14.48 -0.01 20.33
N GLU A 358 15.09 -0.24 19.16
CA GLU A 358 15.46 0.81 18.21
C GLU A 358 14.21 1.50 17.64
N LEU A 359 13.18 0.72 17.30
CA LEU A 359 11.88 1.24 16.85
C LEU A 359 11.17 2.06 17.94
N LEU A 360 11.30 1.65 19.21
CA LEU A 360 10.74 2.41 20.33
C LEU A 360 11.49 3.72 20.57
N ALA A 361 12.80 3.76 20.31
CA ALA A 361 13.61 4.96 20.48
C ALA A 361 13.26 6.07 19.47
N ILE A 362 12.87 5.71 18.25
CA ILE A 362 12.49 6.67 17.20
C ILE A 362 11.07 7.24 17.37
N ALA A 363 10.25 6.66 18.25
CA ALA A 363 8.86 7.02 18.48
C ALA A 363 8.63 8.22 19.44
N GLY A 364 9.70 8.88 19.89
CA GLY A 364 9.63 9.87 20.97
C GLY A 364 8.90 11.18 20.61
N GLY A 365 7.64 11.30 21.03
CA GLY A 365 6.87 12.55 21.02
C GLY A 365 6.08 12.86 19.75
N ASP A 366 6.17 12.01 18.73
CA ASP A 366 5.50 12.19 17.44
C ASP A 366 4.07 11.58 17.41
N ALA A 367 3.23 12.05 16.48
CA ALA A 367 1.95 11.41 16.20
C ALA A 367 2.16 10.24 15.23
N ILE A 368 2.10 9.01 15.76
CA ILE A 368 2.48 7.82 15.01
C ILE A 368 1.29 7.20 14.25
N ALA A 369 1.45 7.04 12.94
CA ALA A 369 0.61 6.20 12.09
C ALA A 369 1.38 4.96 11.64
N VAL A 370 0.68 3.83 11.51
CA VAL A 370 1.26 2.58 11.01
C VAL A 370 0.52 2.14 9.77
N HIS A 371 1.22 2.00 8.65
CA HIS A 371 0.68 1.40 7.43
C HIS A 371 1.04 -0.08 7.42
N LEU A 372 0.05 -0.94 7.65
CA LEU A 372 0.19 -2.39 7.77
C LEU A 372 -0.77 -3.11 6.80
N PRO A 373 -0.41 -3.21 5.50
CA PRO A 373 -1.21 -3.97 4.53
C PRO A 373 -1.36 -5.44 4.93
N VAL A 374 -2.47 -6.04 4.53
CA VAL A 374 -2.72 -7.46 4.79
C VAL A 374 -1.68 -8.29 4.03
N GLY A 375 -0.99 -9.18 4.74
CA GLY A 375 0.11 -9.95 4.18
C GLY A 375 1.39 -9.15 3.94
N SER A 376 1.64 -8.03 4.62
CA SER A 376 2.99 -7.43 4.63
C SER A 376 3.96 -8.17 5.57
N VAL A 377 3.44 -8.81 6.62
CA VAL A 377 4.20 -9.59 7.58
C VAL A 377 3.78 -11.05 7.58
N HIS A 378 4.67 -11.93 8.07
CA HIS A 378 4.34 -13.34 8.21
C HIS A 378 3.17 -13.54 9.20
N ALA A 379 2.28 -14.47 8.89
CA ALA A 379 1.09 -14.80 9.66
C ALA A 379 1.36 -14.95 11.17
N ALA A 380 2.35 -15.78 11.53
CA ALA A 380 2.73 -16.00 12.92
C ALA A 380 3.34 -14.77 13.63
N ALA A 381 3.83 -13.78 12.88
CA ALA A 381 4.41 -12.56 13.43
C ALA A 381 3.37 -11.46 13.71
N VAL A 382 2.16 -11.55 13.13
CA VAL A 382 1.11 -10.53 13.26
C VAL A 382 0.82 -10.16 14.72
N PRO A 383 0.61 -11.10 15.66
CA PRO A 383 0.33 -10.74 17.06
C PRO A 383 1.46 -9.93 17.71
N SER A 384 2.72 -10.28 17.44
CA SER A 384 3.89 -9.59 17.96
C SER A 384 4.02 -8.18 17.37
N VAL A 385 3.75 -8.04 16.07
CA VAL A 385 3.73 -6.73 15.39
C VAL A 385 2.63 -5.84 15.96
N LEU A 386 1.42 -6.35 16.15
CA LEU A 386 0.33 -5.60 16.77
C LEU A 386 0.66 -5.17 18.20
N HIS A 387 1.33 -6.04 18.97
CA HIS A 387 1.82 -5.69 20.30
C HIS A 387 2.87 -4.57 20.26
N LEU A 388 3.82 -4.63 19.33
CA LEU A 388 4.82 -3.58 19.11
C LEU A 388 4.17 -2.25 18.75
N VAL A 389 3.20 -2.24 17.84
CA VAL A 389 2.43 -1.05 17.43
C VAL A 389 1.79 -0.38 18.64
N ARG A 390 1.20 -1.16 19.57
CA ARG A 390 0.66 -0.60 20.82
C ARG A 390 1.75 -0.02 21.73
N ARG A 391 2.89 -0.72 21.86
CA ARG A 391 4.02 -0.25 22.68
C ARG A 391 4.65 1.04 22.15
N LEU A 392 4.65 1.23 20.83
CA LEU A 392 5.07 2.48 20.18
C LEU A 392 4.14 3.65 20.51
N GLY A 393 2.94 3.40 21.05
CA GLY A 393 1.96 4.44 21.30
C GLY A 393 1.34 4.98 20.01
N ALA A 394 1.32 4.16 18.95
CA ALA A 394 0.66 4.48 17.68
C ALA A 394 -0.76 5.00 17.94
N LYS A 395 -1.19 5.96 17.13
CA LYS A 395 -2.54 6.54 17.20
C LYS A 395 -3.45 5.91 16.16
N LEU A 396 -2.89 5.54 15.02
CA LEU A 396 -3.61 5.04 13.87
C LEU A 396 -2.88 3.85 13.26
N VAL A 397 -3.62 2.79 12.92
CA VAL A 397 -3.19 1.75 11.99
C VAL A 397 -4.08 1.77 10.78
N ILE A 398 -3.46 1.75 9.60
CA ILE A 398 -4.15 1.69 8.31
C ILE A 398 -3.80 0.35 7.68
N SER A 399 -4.82 -0.38 7.26
CA SER A 399 -4.65 -1.67 6.61
C SER A 399 -5.33 -1.69 5.25
N VAL A 400 -4.56 -2.12 4.24
CA VAL A 400 -4.99 -2.26 2.86
C VAL A 400 -5.02 -3.75 2.53
N ASP A 401 -6.17 -4.24 2.08
CA ASP A 401 -6.38 -5.60 1.60
C ASP A 401 -6.54 -5.56 0.07
N ARG A 402 -5.52 -6.02 -0.66
CA ARG A 402 -5.45 -5.97 -2.14
C ARG A 402 -5.80 -7.30 -2.82
N SER A 403 -5.98 -8.36 -2.03
CA SER A 403 -6.20 -9.72 -2.54
C SER A 403 -7.48 -10.33 -2.00
N GLY A 404 -8.23 -9.58 -1.18
CA GLY A 404 -9.31 -10.11 -0.37
C GLY A 404 -8.81 -11.25 0.50
N ASP A 405 -7.66 -11.11 1.14
CA ASP A 405 -6.99 -12.21 1.84
C ASP A 405 -7.89 -12.81 2.93
N ARG A 406 -8.28 -14.08 2.72
CA ARG A 406 -9.11 -14.86 3.64
C ARG A 406 -8.29 -15.95 4.31
N GLY A 407 -7.37 -15.54 5.17
CA GLY A 407 -6.50 -16.45 5.91
C GLY A 407 -7.26 -17.56 6.67
N GLU A 408 -8.53 -17.34 6.98
CA GLU A 408 -9.39 -18.34 7.64
C GLU A 408 -9.84 -19.49 6.73
N LEU A 409 -9.78 -19.34 5.41
CA LEU A 409 -10.19 -20.38 4.46
C LEU A 409 -9.10 -21.46 4.33
N PRO A 410 -9.47 -22.72 4.04
CA PRO A 410 -8.51 -23.74 3.61
C PRO A 410 -7.68 -23.29 2.39
N PHE A 411 -6.50 -23.88 2.20
CA PHE A 411 -5.54 -23.50 1.16
C PHE A 411 -6.19 -23.47 -0.23
N ALA A 412 -6.92 -24.52 -0.62
CA ALA A 412 -7.51 -24.63 -1.95
C ALA A 412 -8.60 -23.56 -2.19
N ALA A 413 -9.41 -23.29 -1.18
CA ALA A 413 -10.47 -22.28 -1.25
C ALA A 413 -9.89 -20.86 -1.30
N HIS A 414 -8.85 -20.59 -0.52
CA HIS A 414 -8.12 -19.32 -0.55
C HIS A 414 -7.49 -19.07 -1.93
N LEU A 415 -6.80 -20.08 -2.47
CA LEU A 415 -6.17 -20.00 -3.78
C LEU A 415 -7.19 -19.67 -4.87
N LEU A 416 -8.34 -20.35 -4.89
CA LEU A 416 -9.39 -20.11 -5.88
C LEU A 416 -9.96 -18.69 -5.78
N GLN A 417 -10.11 -18.15 -4.57
CA GLN A 417 -10.56 -16.78 -4.39
C GLN A 417 -9.53 -15.76 -4.88
N ALA A 418 -8.26 -15.93 -4.51
CA ALA A 418 -7.18 -15.06 -4.96
C ALA A 418 -7.02 -15.09 -6.49
N PHE A 419 -7.19 -16.27 -7.10
CA PHE A 419 -7.25 -16.46 -8.54
C PHE A 419 -8.40 -15.65 -9.17
N GLN A 420 -9.62 -15.76 -8.63
CA GLN A 420 -10.76 -14.98 -9.14
C GLN A 420 -10.53 -13.48 -9.02
N SER A 421 -10.04 -13.01 -7.87
CA SER A 421 -9.69 -11.59 -7.66
C SER A 421 -8.65 -11.09 -8.66
N CYS A 422 -7.63 -11.91 -8.97
CA CYS A 422 -6.66 -11.58 -10.00
C CYS A 422 -7.30 -11.50 -11.40
N ALA A 423 -8.15 -12.45 -11.77
CA ALA A 423 -8.85 -12.42 -13.06
C ALA A 423 -9.66 -11.12 -13.24
N PHE A 424 -10.35 -10.65 -12.19
CA PHE A 424 -11.08 -9.37 -12.24
C PHE A 424 -10.15 -8.15 -12.33
N LEU A 425 -8.98 -8.19 -11.68
CA LEU A 425 -7.98 -7.13 -11.84
C LEU A 425 -7.46 -7.05 -13.28
N LEU A 426 -7.15 -8.20 -13.88
CA LEU A 426 -6.70 -8.27 -15.28
C LEU A 426 -7.81 -7.83 -16.24
N GLU A 427 -9.06 -8.23 -16.01
CA GLU A 427 -10.22 -7.76 -16.78
C GLU A 427 -10.37 -6.23 -16.72
N SER A 428 -10.10 -5.63 -15.56
CA SER A 428 -10.15 -4.17 -15.39
C SER A 428 -9.08 -3.44 -16.20
N LEU A 429 -7.89 -4.05 -16.38
CA LEU A 429 -6.81 -3.49 -17.19
C LEU A 429 -7.07 -3.65 -18.69
N ASP A 430 -7.61 -4.80 -19.09
CA ASP A 430 -7.96 -5.07 -20.48
C ASP A 430 -9.11 -4.17 -20.94
N ALA A 431 -10.07 -3.87 -20.06
CA ALA A 431 -11.19 -2.98 -20.37
C ALA A 431 -10.76 -1.54 -20.75
N VAL A 432 -9.62 -1.09 -20.23
CA VAL A 432 -9.04 0.25 -20.53
C VAL A 432 -8.44 0.30 -21.94
N GLY A 433 -8.23 -0.85 -22.58
CA GLY A 433 -7.59 -0.93 -23.89
C GLY A 433 -6.07 -0.79 -23.80
N THR A 434 -5.47 -1.34 -22.73
CA THR A 434 -4.02 -1.28 -22.49
C THR A 434 -3.26 -1.98 -23.61
N GLU A 435 -2.20 -1.35 -24.12
CA GLU A 435 -1.30 -1.98 -25.09
C GLU A 435 -0.68 -3.27 -24.53
N PRO A 436 -0.62 -4.38 -25.31
CA PRO A 436 -0.20 -5.68 -24.79
C PRO A 436 1.17 -5.70 -24.11
N ASP A 437 2.14 -4.92 -24.63
CA ASP A 437 3.48 -4.80 -24.03
C ASP A 437 3.43 -4.12 -22.64
N VAL A 438 2.62 -3.06 -22.51
CA VAL A 438 2.44 -2.34 -21.25
C VAL A 438 1.73 -3.23 -20.23
N ALA A 439 0.65 -3.92 -20.63
CA ALA A 439 -0.05 -4.88 -19.78
C ALA A 439 0.89 -6.00 -19.29
N SER A 440 1.73 -6.53 -20.19
CA SER A 440 2.72 -7.56 -19.86
C SER A 440 3.73 -7.10 -18.81
N LYS A 441 4.20 -5.85 -18.91
CA LYS A 441 5.13 -5.27 -17.93
C LYS A 441 4.45 -5.09 -16.58
N ILE A 442 3.24 -4.55 -16.55
CA ILE A 442 2.44 -4.41 -15.31
C ILE A 442 2.29 -5.77 -14.64
N GLU A 443 1.90 -6.79 -15.40
CA GLU A 443 1.64 -8.09 -14.81
C GLU A 443 2.91 -8.78 -14.33
N ARG A 444 3.98 -8.75 -15.14
CA ARG A 444 5.25 -9.38 -14.79
C ARG A 444 5.92 -8.74 -13.57
N PHE A 445 5.89 -7.42 -13.46
CA PHE A 445 6.66 -6.71 -12.44
C PHE A 445 5.85 -6.32 -11.20
N LEU A 446 4.51 -6.28 -11.27
CA LEU A 446 3.67 -5.91 -10.14
C LEU A 446 2.72 -7.03 -9.69
N ILE A 447 2.04 -7.70 -10.62
CA ILE A 447 0.96 -8.64 -10.28
C ILE A 447 1.53 -10.03 -9.95
N GLN A 448 2.39 -10.57 -10.82
CA GLN A 448 3.00 -11.88 -10.64
C GLN A 448 3.77 -12.01 -9.32
N PRO A 449 4.65 -11.07 -8.91
CA PRO A 449 5.37 -11.19 -7.64
C PRO A 449 4.44 -11.18 -6.42
N LYS A 450 3.32 -10.44 -6.50
CA LYS A 450 2.31 -10.40 -5.43
C LYS A 450 1.53 -11.72 -5.37
N ILE A 451 1.19 -12.34 -6.51
CA ILE A 451 0.58 -13.68 -6.58
C ILE A 451 1.52 -14.73 -6.00
N GLU A 452 2.79 -14.75 -6.44
CA GLU A 452 3.80 -15.69 -5.94
C GLU A 452 3.96 -15.58 -4.41
N SER A 453 4.14 -14.36 -3.90
CA SER A 453 4.23 -14.12 -2.45
C SER A 453 2.99 -14.60 -1.69
N CYS A 454 1.80 -14.35 -2.24
CA CYS A 454 0.52 -14.77 -1.66
C CYS A 454 0.43 -16.30 -1.56
N VAL A 455 0.66 -17.02 -2.67
CA VAL A 455 0.53 -18.48 -2.74
C VAL A 455 1.60 -19.17 -1.89
N ILE A 456 2.87 -18.74 -1.98
CA ILE A 456 3.98 -19.34 -1.23
C ILE A 456 3.75 -19.17 0.27
N ARG A 457 3.41 -17.96 0.73
CA ARG A 457 3.15 -17.72 2.16
C ARG A 457 1.95 -18.53 2.63
N ARG A 458 0.86 -18.57 1.86
CA ARG A 458 -0.33 -19.33 2.24
C ARG A 458 -0.05 -20.83 2.31
N HIS A 459 0.75 -21.37 1.39
CA HIS A 459 1.19 -22.76 1.40
C HIS A 459 2.03 -23.06 2.65
N GLN A 460 3.01 -22.20 2.98
CA GLN A 460 3.83 -22.34 4.19
C GLN A 460 2.99 -22.29 5.47
N ALA A 461 2.05 -21.34 5.58
CA ALA A 461 1.15 -21.24 6.72
C ALA A 461 0.23 -22.47 6.84
N ALA A 462 -0.28 -23.00 5.72
CA ALA A 462 -1.06 -24.24 5.71
C ALA A 462 -0.24 -25.43 6.22
N ALA A 463 1.00 -25.57 5.74
CA ALA A 463 1.90 -26.65 6.14
C ALA A 463 2.31 -26.56 7.62
N ALA A 464 2.42 -25.35 8.18
CA ALA A 464 2.68 -25.12 9.61
C ALA A 464 1.45 -25.39 10.50
N GLY A 465 0.26 -25.57 9.92
CA GLY A 465 -0.99 -25.73 10.67
C GLY A 465 -1.53 -24.43 11.25
N ASP A 466 -1.10 -23.28 10.72
CA ASP A 466 -1.52 -21.96 11.20
C ASP A 466 -3.00 -21.72 10.90
N LYS A 467 -3.81 -21.60 11.95
CA LYS A 467 -5.21 -21.17 11.85
C LYS A 467 -5.28 -19.66 11.99
N LEU A 468 -5.33 -18.97 10.86
CA LEU A 468 -5.43 -17.53 10.84
C LEU A 468 -6.87 -17.09 11.11
N LEU A 469 -7.03 -16.16 12.05
CA LEU A 469 -8.27 -15.42 12.18
C LEU A 469 -8.37 -14.41 11.02
N PRO A 470 -9.58 -14.00 10.62
CA PRO A 470 -9.74 -12.86 9.73
C PRO A 470 -8.97 -11.66 10.30
N TRP A 471 -8.22 -10.95 9.46
CA TRP A 471 -7.31 -9.90 9.90
C TRP A 471 -7.98 -8.80 10.73
N ARG A 472 -9.24 -8.46 10.40
CA ARG A 472 -10.08 -7.54 11.19
C ARG A 472 -10.34 -8.05 12.62
N THR A 473 -10.54 -9.36 12.75
CA THR A 473 -10.69 -10.02 14.05
C THR A 473 -9.38 -9.98 14.83
N MET A 474 -8.22 -10.08 14.16
CA MET A 474 -6.92 -9.93 14.83
C MET A 474 -6.73 -8.51 15.38
N PHE A 475 -7.07 -7.47 14.61
CA PHE A 475 -7.03 -6.08 15.10
C PHE A 475 -7.95 -5.87 16.31
N THR A 476 -9.22 -6.27 16.22
CA THR A 476 -10.15 -6.13 17.35
C THR A 476 -9.72 -6.93 18.58
N SER A 477 -9.20 -8.15 18.39
CA SER A 477 -8.69 -8.99 19.49
C SER A 477 -7.44 -8.40 20.13
N ALA A 478 -6.62 -7.68 19.37
CA ALA A 478 -5.49 -6.92 19.90
C ALA A 478 -5.90 -5.54 20.47
N GLY A 479 -7.21 -5.25 20.57
CA GLY A 479 -7.77 -4.06 21.20
C GLY A 479 -7.80 -2.80 20.33
N PHE A 480 -7.65 -2.94 19.01
CA PHE A 480 -7.80 -1.81 18.09
C PHE A 480 -9.28 -1.60 17.75
N VAL A 481 -9.68 -0.35 17.56
CA VAL A 481 -11.07 0.05 17.30
C VAL A 481 -11.20 0.59 15.88
N PRO A 482 -12.13 0.07 15.05
CA PRO A 482 -12.28 0.56 13.68
C PRO A 482 -12.69 2.04 13.65
N VAL A 483 -12.08 2.79 12.74
CA VAL A 483 -12.39 4.21 12.47
C VAL A 483 -13.41 4.30 11.35
N HIS A 484 -14.36 5.22 11.49
CA HIS A 484 -15.31 5.50 10.42
C HIS A 484 -14.61 6.24 9.28
N ILE A 485 -14.72 5.73 8.07
CA ILE A 485 -14.25 6.43 6.87
C ILE A 485 -15.05 7.72 6.70
N SER A 486 -14.36 8.85 6.51
CA SER A 486 -14.98 10.14 6.32
C SER A 486 -15.74 10.22 4.99
N ASN A 487 -16.77 11.06 4.94
CA ASN A 487 -17.49 11.32 3.69
C ASN A 487 -16.59 12.05 2.68
N PHE A 488 -15.55 12.73 3.14
CA PHE A 488 -14.56 13.35 2.28
C PHE A 488 -13.69 12.32 1.55
N ALA A 489 -13.20 11.29 2.26
CA ALA A 489 -12.49 10.17 1.63
C ALA A 489 -13.35 9.46 0.56
N GLU A 490 -14.62 9.23 0.86
CA GLU A 490 -15.58 8.66 -0.09
C GLU A 490 -15.80 9.56 -1.32
N ALA A 491 -16.02 10.86 -1.11
CA ALA A 491 -16.18 11.82 -2.21
C ALA A 491 -14.90 11.96 -3.08
N GLN A 492 -13.71 11.87 -2.46
CA GLN A 492 -12.44 11.87 -3.17
C GLN A 492 -12.30 10.61 -4.03
N ALA A 493 -12.65 9.44 -3.49
CA ALA A 493 -12.63 8.18 -4.23
C ALA A 493 -13.64 8.20 -5.40
N ASP A 494 -14.85 8.72 -5.20
CA ASP A 494 -15.82 8.91 -6.29
C ASP A 494 -15.33 9.91 -7.35
N SER A 495 -14.63 10.97 -6.94
CA SER A 495 -14.04 11.94 -7.87
C SER A 495 -12.93 11.32 -8.70
N LEU A 496 -12.11 10.46 -8.11
CA LEU A 496 -11.09 9.68 -8.80
C LEU A 496 -11.73 8.81 -9.89
N LEU A 497 -12.81 8.07 -9.58
CA LEU A 497 -13.45 7.18 -10.55
C LEU A 497 -14.06 7.91 -11.75
N LYS A 498 -14.46 9.18 -11.61
CA LYS A 498 -14.97 9.99 -12.73
C LYS A 498 -13.92 10.28 -13.80
N LYS A 499 -12.64 10.14 -13.48
CA LYS A 499 -11.51 10.40 -14.39
C LYS A 499 -11.09 9.15 -15.16
N VAL A 500 -11.55 7.98 -14.73
CA VAL A 500 -11.23 6.71 -15.37
C VAL A 500 -12.06 6.59 -16.66
N PRO A 501 -11.44 6.28 -17.82
CA PRO A 501 -12.13 6.28 -19.11
C PRO A 501 -13.17 5.14 -19.26
N VAL A 502 -13.13 4.15 -18.36
CA VAL A 502 -13.98 2.96 -18.42
C VAL A 502 -15.04 2.92 -17.33
N ARG A 503 -16.18 2.33 -17.65
CA ARG A 503 -17.21 1.97 -16.67
C ARG A 503 -16.92 0.60 -16.09
N GLY A 504 -17.18 0.41 -14.81
CA GLY A 504 -17.00 -0.87 -14.13
C GLY A 504 -16.46 -0.71 -12.72
N PHE A 505 -15.69 0.35 -12.47
CA PHE A 505 -15.26 0.70 -11.12
C PHE A 505 -16.41 1.28 -10.29
N ARG A 506 -16.48 0.90 -9.01
CA ARG A 506 -17.35 1.54 -8.02
C ARG A 506 -16.68 1.58 -6.65
N VAL A 507 -17.07 2.56 -5.85
CA VAL A 507 -16.70 2.65 -4.44
C VAL A 507 -17.87 2.17 -3.58
N GLU A 508 -17.57 1.40 -2.54
CA GLU A 508 -18.53 1.00 -1.53
C GLU A 508 -17.98 1.30 -0.13
N LYS A 509 -18.75 2.06 0.66
CA LYS A 509 -18.46 2.26 2.07
C LYS A 509 -19.04 1.10 2.89
N ARG A 510 -18.16 0.29 3.47
CA ARG A 510 -18.52 -0.79 4.40
C ARG A 510 -18.15 -0.40 5.81
N ALA A 511 -18.77 -1.02 6.82
CA ALA A 511 -18.59 -0.66 8.23
C ALA A 511 -17.09 -0.64 8.65
N GLY A 512 -16.48 0.57 8.65
CA GLY A 512 -15.07 0.79 8.94
C GLY A 512 -14.09 0.51 7.80
N SER A 513 -14.53 0.49 6.54
CA SER A 513 -13.68 0.35 5.34
C SER A 513 -14.25 1.10 4.14
N LEU A 514 -13.37 1.50 3.22
CA LEU A 514 -13.73 1.92 1.87
C LEU A 514 -13.24 0.87 0.89
N VAL A 515 -14.11 0.44 -0.03
CA VAL A 515 -13.83 -0.69 -0.91
C VAL A 515 -13.96 -0.27 -2.36
N LEU A 516 -12.92 -0.53 -3.15
CA LEU A 516 -12.93 -0.40 -4.59
C LEU A 516 -13.31 -1.74 -5.23
N HIS A 517 -14.25 -1.68 -6.14
CA HIS A 517 -14.71 -2.83 -6.90
C HIS A 517 -14.44 -2.63 -8.39
N TRP A 518 -14.24 -3.75 -9.09
CA TRP A 518 -14.41 -3.84 -10.53
C TRP A 518 -15.57 -4.79 -10.82
N GLN A 519 -16.57 -4.28 -11.54
CA GLN A 519 -17.86 -4.97 -11.68
C GLN A 519 -18.31 -5.43 -10.29
N ARG A 520 -18.73 -6.68 -10.11
CA ARG A 520 -19.19 -7.20 -8.81
C ARG A 520 -18.05 -7.58 -7.86
N ALA A 521 -16.82 -7.65 -8.32
CA ALA A 521 -15.68 -8.13 -7.55
C ALA A 521 -15.02 -7.03 -6.73
N GLU A 522 -14.54 -7.38 -5.55
CA GLU A 522 -13.71 -6.52 -4.70
C GLU A 522 -12.25 -6.59 -5.18
N LEU A 523 -11.65 -5.43 -5.44
CA LEU A 523 -10.23 -5.33 -5.80
C LEU A 523 -9.37 -4.92 -4.61
N VAL A 524 -9.77 -3.85 -3.92
CA VAL A 524 -9.02 -3.31 -2.78
C VAL A 524 -9.97 -2.80 -1.70
N SER A 525 -9.70 -3.14 -0.44
CA SER A 525 -10.35 -2.54 0.72
C SER A 525 -9.33 -1.80 1.59
N VAL A 526 -9.61 -0.56 1.96
CA VAL A 526 -8.83 0.22 2.93
C VAL A 526 -9.61 0.39 4.22
N SER A 527 -8.95 0.16 5.35
CA SER A 527 -9.53 0.34 6.68
C SER A 527 -8.58 1.07 7.60
N ALA A 528 -9.14 1.76 8.59
CA ALA A 528 -8.37 2.50 9.58
C ALA A 528 -8.81 2.07 10.99
N TRP A 529 -7.86 2.05 11.92
CA TRP A 529 -8.03 1.52 13.26
C TRP A 529 -7.31 2.40 14.29
N ARG A 530 -8.02 2.79 15.34
CA ARG A 530 -7.45 3.52 16.48
C ARG A 530 -6.89 2.54 17.50
N CYS A 531 -5.72 2.86 18.06
CA CYS A 531 -4.95 1.98 18.95
C CYS A 531 -5.39 2.08 20.42
#